data_AF-A0A967G6A8-F1
#
_entry.id   AF-A0A967G6A8-F1
#
_cell.length_a   1.000
_cell.length_b   1.000
_cell.length_c   1.000
_cell.angle_alpha   90.00
_cell.angle_beta   90.00
_cell.angle_gamma   90.00
#
_symmetry.space_group_name_H-M   'P 1'
#
loop_
_entity.id
_entity.type
_entity.pdbx_description
1 polymer ?
#
loop_
_entity_poly.entity_id
_entity_poly.type
_entity_poly.pdbx_seq_one_letter_code
_entity_poly.pdbx_strand_id
1 'polypeptide(L)'
;MRTLPGNPSQLDKRSRLIQFFLSKVNRIPLLPSNGRYNLTISHQHKFIWFRVAKVATRTILNHFQTNQIHLDVEHAGFIFYPPGLFTSYFKFAFVRNPWDRLVSCWLDKVIQSNFYHFEAGKYEKMKEFE
;
A
#
# COMPACT_ATOMS: atom_id res chain seq x y z
N MET A 1 4.43 5.12 -13.71
CA MET A 1 3.25 4.34 -13.26
C MET A 1 2.26 5.35 -12.74
N ARG A 2 0.96 5.23 -13.06
CA ARG A 2 -0.05 6.22 -12.66
C ARG A 2 -1.40 5.58 -12.32
N THR A 3 -2.12 6.21 -11.39
CA THR A 3 -3.53 5.91 -11.09
C THR A 3 -4.46 6.76 -11.95
N LEU A 4 -5.72 6.34 -12.08
CA LEU A 4 -6.73 7.09 -12.82
C LEU A 4 -7.12 8.38 -12.07
N PRO A 5 -7.38 9.49 -12.79
CA PRO A 5 -7.98 10.67 -12.18
C PRO A 5 -9.30 10.30 -11.49
N GLY A 6 -9.47 10.68 -10.23
CA GLY A 6 -10.67 10.37 -9.44
C GLY A 6 -10.79 8.92 -8.94
N ASN A 7 -9.88 8.01 -9.30
CA ASN A 7 -9.82 6.67 -8.74
C ASN A 7 -8.39 6.32 -8.27
N PRO A 8 -8.05 6.66 -7.02
CA PRO A 8 -6.68 6.58 -6.51
C PRO A 8 -6.16 5.15 -6.33
N SER A 9 -7.04 4.15 -6.35
CA SER A 9 -6.69 2.74 -6.17
C SER A 9 -6.43 2.03 -7.50
N GLN A 10 -6.94 2.56 -8.62
CA GLN A 10 -6.90 1.88 -9.92
C GLN A 10 -5.83 2.47 -10.83
N LEU A 11 -4.93 1.61 -11.32
CA LEU A 11 -3.93 1.99 -12.31
C LEU A 11 -4.56 2.34 -13.67
N ASP A 12 -3.93 3.27 -14.39
CA ASP A 12 -4.30 3.59 -15.77
C ASP A 12 -4.04 2.42 -16.74
N LYS A 13 -4.58 2.50 -17.97
CA LYS A 13 -4.47 1.41 -18.97
C LYS A 13 -3.01 1.04 -19.27
N ARG A 14 -2.13 2.04 -19.42
CA ARG A 14 -0.70 1.83 -19.73
C ARG A 14 0.02 1.15 -18.58
N SER A 15 -0.20 1.61 -17.34
CA SER A 15 0.39 1.06 -16.13
C SER A 15 -0.09 -0.36 -15.87
N ARG A 16 -1.37 -0.68 -16.12
CA ARG A 16 -1.88 -2.05 -16.03
C ARG A 16 -1.21 -2.99 -17.02
N LEU A 17 -0.99 -2.54 -18.25
CA LEU A 17 -0.30 -3.31 -19.28
C LEU A 17 1.15 -3.59 -18.86
N ILE A 18 1.86 -2.57 -18.36
CA ILE A 18 3.20 -2.73 -17.78
C ILE A 18 3.18 -3.77 -16.63
N GLN A 19 2.21 -3.70 -15.71
CA GLN A 19 2.08 -4.65 -14.60
C GLN A 19 1.84 -6.10 -15.09
N PHE A 20 1.05 -6.27 -16.15
CA PHE A 20 0.86 -7.56 -16.80
C PHE A 20 2.18 -8.12 -17.32
N PHE A 21 2.96 -7.33 -18.06
CA PHE A 21 4.28 -7.76 -18.55
C PHE A 21 5.24 -8.06 -17.39
N LEU A 22 5.32 -7.19 -16.39
CA LEU A 22 6.15 -7.40 -15.19
C LEU A 22 5.78 -8.70 -14.47
N SER A 23 4.51 -9.08 -14.43
CA SER A 23 4.09 -10.34 -13.80
C SER A 23 4.60 -11.60 -14.50
N LYS A 24 4.98 -11.49 -15.78
CA LYS A 24 5.45 -12.59 -16.63
C LYS A 24 6.98 -12.67 -16.71
N VAL A 25 7.66 -11.55 -16.53
CA VAL A 25 9.12 -11.43 -16.62
C VAL A 25 9.67 -11.43 -15.19
N ASN A 26 10.04 -12.59 -14.65
CA ASN A 26 10.44 -12.74 -13.24
C ASN A 26 11.94 -13.07 -13.02
N ARG A 27 12.85 -12.98 -14.03
CA ARG A 27 14.31 -13.36 -13.92
C ARG A 27 15.44 -12.46 -14.55
N ILE A 28 15.31 -11.14 -14.79
CA ILE A 28 16.40 -10.23 -15.28
C ILE A 28 16.58 -8.91 -14.46
N PRO A 29 17.74 -8.51 -13.91
CA PRO A 29 17.95 -7.37 -12.96
C PRO A 29 17.32 -5.96 -13.22
N LEU A 30 16.70 -5.72 -14.39
CA LEU A 30 15.62 -4.74 -14.64
C LEU A 30 14.25 -5.09 -13.99
N LEU A 31 14.21 -6.20 -13.26
CA LEU A 31 13.05 -6.94 -12.78
C LEU A 31 12.21 -6.22 -11.75
N PRO A 32 10.90 -6.49 -11.68
CA PRO A 32 10.12 -6.12 -10.53
C PRO A 32 10.66 -6.80 -9.27
N SER A 33 10.45 -6.15 -8.15
CA SER A 33 10.57 -6.75 -6.83
C SER A 33 9.94 -8.13 -6.77
N ASN A 34 10.56 -9.04 -6.02
CA ASN A 34 10.05 -10.41 -5.81
C ASN A 34 8.61 -10.44 -5.27
N GLY A 35 8.16 -9.36 -4.64
CA GLY A 35 6.79 -9.19 -4.17
C GLY A 35 6.03 -8.07 -4.87
N ARG A 36 4.73 -8.04 -4.63
CA ARG A 36 3.87 -6.90 -4.96
C ARG A 36 3.71 -6.02 -3.72
N TYR A 37 3.58 -4.73 -3.93
CA TYR A 37 3.52 -3.75 -2.84
C TYR A 37 2.35 -2.79 -2.99
N ASN A 38 2.00 -2.18 -1.86
CA ASN A 38 1.12 -1.02 -1.81
C ASN A 38 1.99 0.22 -1.94
N LEU A 39 1.90 0.95 -3.05
CA LEU A 39 2.85 2.03 -3.36
C LEU A 39 2.15 3.36 -3.57
N THR A 40 2.67 4.41 -2.93
CA THR A 40 2.39 5.81 -3.30
C THR A 40 3.62 6.36 -4.02
N ILE A 41 3.44 7.04 -5.14
CA ILE A 41 4.55 7.56 -5.96
C ILE A 41 4.25 9.01 -6.33
N SER A 42 5.25 9.88 -6.17
CA SER A 42 5.26 11.23 -6.75
C SER A 42 6.44 11.32 -7.73
N HIS A 43 6.15 11.49 -9.02
CA HIS A 43 7.18 11.69 -10.03
C HIS A 43 7.79 13.10 -9.93
N GLN A 44 6.99 14.11 -9.54
CA GLN A 44 7.46 15.48 -9.30
C GLN A 44 8.56 15.52 -8.23
N HIS A 45 8.34 14.87 -7.10
CA HIS A 45 9.26 14.87 -5.96
C HIS A 45 10.22 13.68 -5.96
N LYS A 46 10.15 12.81 -6.98
CA LYS A 46 10.95 11.59 -7.14
C LYS A 46 11.00 10.74 -5.87
N PHE A 47 9.84 10.40 -5.30
CA PHE A 47 9.78 9.45 -4.19
C PHE A 47 8.83 8.29 -4.42
N ILE A 48 9.08 7.21 -3.69
CA ILE A 48 8.22 6.04 -3.55
C ILE A 48 8.03 5.76 -2.07
N TRP A 49 6.78 5.71 -1.66
CA TRP A 49 6.38 5.28 -0.33
C TRP A 49 5.76 3.89 -0.39
N PHE A 50 6.42 2.93 0.26
CA PHE A 50 5.91 1.58 0.48
C PHE A 50 4.96 1.61 1.67
N ARG A 51 3.65 1.60 1.38
CA ARG A 51 2.61 1.73 2.40
C ARG A 51 2.48 0.43 3.21
N VAL A 52 2.76 0.55 4.50
CA VAL A 52 2.43 -0.46 5.51
C VAL A 52 1.07 -0.09 6.13
N ALA A 53 0.28 -1.09 6.52
CA ALA A 53 -0.98 -0.86 7.22
C ALA A 53 -0.75 -0.54 8.70
N LYS A 54 -1.66 0.23 9.31
CA LYS A 54 -1.68 0.54 10.76
C LYS A 54 -0.45 1.32 11.27
N VAL A 55 0.15 2.13 10.39
CA VAL A 55 1.28 3.02 10.69
C VAL A 55 0.97 4.48 10.35
N ALA A 56 -0.26 4.93 10.65
CA ALA A 56 -0.76 6.28 10.34
C ALA A 56 -0.83 6.64 8.84
N THR A 57 -1.02 5.64 7.97
CA THR A 57 -1.08 5.81 6.51
C THR A 57 -2.07 6.91 6.09
N ARG A 58 -3.28 6.92 6.67
CA ARG A 58 -4.32 7.91 6.35
C ARG A 58 -3.92 9.33 6.72
N THR A 59 -3.27 9.51 7.86
CA THR A 59 -2.78 10.82 8.31
C THR A 59 -1.72 11.36 7.36
N ILE A 60 -0.77 10.53 6.93
CA ILE A 60 0.29 10.94 6.00
C ILE A 60 -0.29 11.29 4.62
N LEU A 61 -1.25 10.51 4.12
CA LEU A 61 -1.94 10.80 2.87
C LEU A 61 -2.70 12.13 2.94
N ASN A 62 -3.42 12.37 4.04
CA ASN A 62 -4.08 13.64 4.27
C ASN A 62 -3.07 14.80 4.32
N HIS A 63 -1.91 14.61 4.96
CA HIS A 63 -0.85 15.61 4.99
C HIS A 63 -0.33 15.95 3.59
N PHE A 64 -0.13 14.96 2.71
CA PHE A 64 0.21 15.21 1.31
C PHE A 64 -0.88 15.99 0.58
N GLN A 65 -2.14 15.63 0.77
CA GLN A 65 -3.28 16.33 0.16
C GLN A 65 -3.37 17.79 0.64
N THR A 66 -3.30 18.04 1.95
CA THR A 66 -3.35 19.38 2.55
C THR A 66 -2.22 20.27 2.05
N ASN A 67 -1.03 19.71 1.84
CA ASN A 67 0.13 20.42 1.28
C ASN A 67 0.20 20.37 -0.25
N GLN A 68 -0.85 19.92 -0.93
CA GLN A 68 -0.98 19.91 -2.39
C GLN A 68 0.15 19.14 -3.10
N ILE A 69 0.68 18.11 -2.45
CA ILE A 69 1.70 17.24 -3.04
C ILE A 69 1.06 16.36 -4.11
N HIS A 70 1.52 16.50 -5.35
CA HIS A 70 1.03 15.69 -6.46
C HIS A 70 1.47 14.23 -6.34
N LEU A 71 0.50 13.30 -6.33
CA LEU A 71 0.73 11.85 -6.26
C LEU A 71 0.27 11.21 -7.58
N ASP A 72 1.24 10.76 -8.38
CA ASP A 72 1.00 10.02 -9.63
C ASP A 72 0.39 8.65 -9.39
N VAL A 73 0.81 7.99 -8.31
CA VAL A 73 0.18 6.78 -7.78
C VAL A 73 -0.21 7.08 -6.36
N GLU A 74 -1.51 7.13 -6.07
CA GLU A 74 -1.96 7.53 -4.73
C GLU A 74 -2.16 6.34 -3.80
N HIS A 75 -3.00 5.37 -4.19
CA HIS A 75 -3.47 4.25 -3.36
C HIS A 75 -3.38 2.87 -4.01
N ALA A 76 -2.69 2.72 -5.15
CA ALA A 76 -2.59 1.43 -5.83
C ALA A 76 -1.95 0.34 -4.95
N GLY A 77 -2.68 -0.76 -4.75
CA GLY A 77 -2.25 -1.91 -3.96
C GLY A 77 -1.80 -3.09 -4.83
N PHE A 78 -0.97 -3.96 -4.27
CA PHE A 78 -0.47 -5.18 -4.92
C PHE A 78 0.10 -4.95 -6.34
N ILE A 79 0.99 -3.97 -6.49
CA ILE A 79 1.68 -3.70 -7.76
C ILE A 79 3.17 -4.06 -7.68
N PHE A 80 3.71 -4.53 -8.80
CA PHE A 80 5.12 -4.79 -8.99
C PHE A 80 5.92 -3.50 -9.07
N TYR A 81 7.04 -3.45 -8.35
CA TYR A 81 7.97 -2.33 -8.31
C TYR A 81 9.24 -2.66 -9.11
N PRO A 82 9.49 -2.10 -10.31
CA PRO A 82 10.73 -2.33 -11.07
C PRO A 82 11.86 -1.39 -10.60
N PRO A 83 12.84 -1.85 -9.80
CA PRO A 83 13.86 -0.98 -9.19
C PRO A 83 14.69 -0.21 -10.21
N GLY A 84 14.97 -0.82 -11.37
CA GLY A 84 15.71 -0.18 -12.47
C GLY A 84 15.08 1.11 -13.00
N LEU A 85 13.73 1.22 -13.00
CA LEU A 85 13.03 2.43 -13.46
C LEU A 85 13.03 3.55 -12.42
N PHE A 86 13.39 3.25 -11.18
CA PHE A 86 13.25 4.13 -10.03
C PHE A 86 14.55 4.24 -9.23
N THR A 87 15.69 4.03 -9.87
CA THR A 87 17.03 4.13 -9.26
C THR A 87 17.22 5.49 -8.59
N SER A 88 16.84 6.56 -9.28
CA SER A 88 16.96 7.96 -8.82
C SER A 88 15.88 8.42 -7.82
N TYR A 89 14.94 7.55 -7.42
CA TYR A 89 13.87 7.92 -6.51
C TYR A 89 14.28 7.67 -5.05
N PHE A 90 13.88 8.56 -4.15
CA PHE A 90 13.93 8.28 -2.72
C PHE A 90 12.87 7.23 -2.35
N LYS A 91 13.22 6.25 -1.51
CA LYS A 91 12.38 5.08 -1.22
C LYS A 91 12.25 4.98 0.29
N PHE A 92 11.03 4.95 0.81
CA PHE A 92 10.79 4.90 2.25
C PHE A 92 9.53 4.13 2.63
N ALA A 93 9.46 3.77 3.91
CA ALA A 93 8.28 3.20 4.55
C ALA A 93 8.22 3.72 5.98
N PHE A 94 7.01 3.74 6.55
CA PHE A 94 6.83 3.96 7.97
C PHE A 94 6.59 2.62 8.66
N VAL A 95 7.20 2.47 9.84
CA VAL A 95 7.01 1.31 10.70
C VAL A 95 6.51 1.78 12.06
N ARG A 96 5.93 0.86 12.82
CA ARG A 96 5.47 1.05 14.20
C ARG A 96 5.94 -0.16 15.02
N ASN A 97 6.00 0.00 16.34
CA ASN A 97 6.18 -1.14 17.25
C ASN A 97 5.27 -2.32 16.82
N PRO A 98 5.82 -3.55 16.66
CA PRO A 98 5.07 -4.68 16.13
C PRO A 98 3.83 -5.03 16.95
N TRP A 99 3.93 -4.97 18.28
CA TRP A 99 2.82 -5.27 19.19
C TRP A 99 1.70 -4.25 19.02
N ASP A 100 2.03 -2.95 19.07
CA ASP A 100 1.02 -1.89 18.86
C ASP A 100 0.33 -2.00 17.49
N ARG A 101 1.10 -2.37 16.46
CA ARG A 101 0.55 -2.56 15.12
C ARG A 101 -0.43 -3.73 15.07
N LEU A 102 -0.12 -4.83 15.77
CA LEU A 102 -0.99 -5.98 15.91
C LEU A 102 -2.27 -5.63 16.66
N VAL A 103 -2.16 -5.01 17.83
CA VAL A 103 -3.30 -4.56 18.65
C VAL A 103 -4.18 -3.61 17.83
N SER A 104 -3.60 -2.63 17.15
CA SER A 104 -4.36 -1.72 16.27
C SER A 104 -5.06 -2.43 15.12
N CYS A 105 -4.46 -3.51 14.59
CA CYS A 105 -5.07 -4.35 13.57
C CYS A 105 -6.25 -5.14 14.14
N TRP A 106 -6.10 -5.73 15.33
CA TRP A 106 -7.15 -6.48 16.01
C TRP A 106 -8.37 -5.61 16.33
N LEU A 107 -8.15 -4.46 16.96
CA LEU A 107 -9.23 -3.54 17.31
C LEU A 107 -10.07 -3.15 16.09
N ASP A 108 -9.42 -2.83 14.97
CA ASP A 108 -10.10 -2.46 13.73
C ASP A 108 -10.78 -3.64 13.03
N LYS A 109 -10.05 -4.74 12.82
CA LYS A 109 -10.49 -5.85 11.96
C LYS A 109 -11.34 -6.87 12.67
N VAL A 110 -11.09 -7.10 13.95
CA VAL A 110 -11.87 -8.04 14.75
C VAL A 110 -12.97 -7.26 15.46
N ILE A 111 -12.63 -6.41 16.42
CA ILE A 111 -13.61 -5.83 17.35
C ILE A 111 -14.55 -4.80 16.69
N GLN A 112 -14.07 -3.96 15.78
CA GLN A 112 -14.92 -2.89 15.21
C GLN A 112 -15.70 -3.35 13.99
N SER A 113 -15.09 -4.15 13.11
CA SER A 113 -15.68 -4.48 11.80
C SER A 113 -16.13 -5.93 11.65
N ASN A 114 -15.78 -6.83 12.58
CA ASN A 114 -15.93 -8.29 12.41
C ASN A 114 -15.55 -8.71 10.97
N PHE A 115 -14.39 -8.26 10.50
CA PHE A 115 -13.96 -8.36 9.11
C PHE A 115 -13.93 -9.81 8.59
N TYR A 116 -13.73 -10.76 9.49
CA TYR A 116 -13.71 -12.19 9.20
C TYR A 116 -15.10 -12.86 9.25
N HIS A 117 -16.16 -12.08 9.54
CA HIS A 117 -17.54 -12.55 9.63
C HIS A 117 -17.71 -13.72 10.59
N PHE A 118 -17.13 -13.62 11.79
CA PHE A 118 -17.33 -14.62 12.82
C PHE A 118 -18.80 -14.66 13.26
N GLU A 119 -19.31 -15.88 13.48
CA GLU A 119 -20.59 -16.09 14.15
C GLU A 119 -20.56 -15.54 15.58
N ALA A 120 -21.71 -15.13 16.12
CA ALA A 120 -21.81 -14.37 17.37
C ALA A 120 -21.01 -14.99 18.54
N GLY A 121 -21.15 -16.30 18.79
CA GLY A 121 -20.44 -16.95 19.90
C GLY A 121 -18.92 -16.98 19.72
N LYS A 122 -18.43 -17.12 18.48
CA LYS A 122 -16.99 -17.02 18.17
C LYS A 122 -16.53 -15.57 18.21
N TYR A 123 -17.37 -14.65 17.76
CA TYR A 123 -17.05 -13.23 17.74
C TYR A 123 -16.84 -12.68 19.15
N GLU A 124 -17.69 -13.03 20.11
CA GLU A 124 -17.51 -12.64 21.52
C GLU A 124 -16.19 -13.17 22.08
N LYS A 125 -15.84 -14.44 21.81
CA LYS A 125 -14.53 -14.99 22.22
C LYS A 125 -13.36 -14.22 21.60
N MET A 126 -13.48 -13.83 20.34
CA MET A 126 -12.46 -13.04 19.64
C MET A 126 -12.44 -11.56 20.09
N LYS A 127 -13.23 -11.13 21.06
CA LYS A 127 -13.02 -9.82 21.69
C LYS A 127 -11.96 -9.88 22.79
N GLU A 128 -11.75 -11.05 23.37
CA GLU A 128 -10.61 -11.33 24.25
C GLU A 128 -9.36 -11.45 23.38
N PHE A 129 -8.37 -10.59 23.63
CA PHE A 129 -7.14 -10.53 22.82
C PHE A 129 -6.00 -11.42 23.36
N GLU A 130 -6.10 -11.82 24.64
CA GLU A 130 -5.13 -12.65 25.37
C GLU A 130 -5.64 -14.08 25.56
#